data_AF-A0A962NG59-F1
#
_entry.id   AF-A0A962NG59-F1
#
_cell.length_a   1.000
_cell.length_b   1.000
_cell.length_c   1.000
_cell.angle_alpha   90.00
_cell.angle_beta   90.00
_cell.angle_gamma   90.00
#
_symmetry.space_group_name_H-M   'P 1'
#
loop_
_entity.id
_entity.type
_entity.pdbx_description
1 polymer ?
#
loop_
_entity_poly.entity_id
_entity_poly.type
_entity_poly.pdbx_seq_one_letter_code
_entity_poly.pdbx_strand_id
1 'polypeptide(L)' 'MKFVEYIWLEGSGSDRIVRSRSRLLPLIDANPRLEDFPVWSLASASVVQLPDDAQSALLLPVCHARDSLRDGDH' A
#
# COMPACT_ATOMS: atom_id res chain seq x y z
N MET A 1 14.40 -8.53 5.96
CA MET A 1 13.16 -7.72 6.02
C MET A 1 13.39 -6.45 5.23
N LYS A 2 12.37 -5.99 4.53
CA LYS A 2 12.43 -4.90 3.57
C LYS A 2 11.26 -3.95 3.79
N PHE A 3 11.51 -2.65 3.66
CA PHE A 3 10.42 -1.67 3.67
C PHE A 3 9.68 -1.72 2.34
N VAL A 4 8.36 -1.77 2.42
CA VAL A 4 7.47 -1.71 1.28
C VAL A 4 6.48 -0.60 1.50
N GLU A 5 6.41 0.33 0.56
CA GLU A 5 5.46 1.43 0.56
C GLU A 5 4.21 1.02 -0.23
N TYR A 6 3.07 0.93 0.45
CA TYR A 6 1.78 0.77 -0.21
C TYR A 6 1.26 2.15 -0.55
N ILE A 7 0.93 2.37 -1.82
CA ILE A 7 0.42 3.65 -2.34
C ILE A 7 -1.00 3.44 -2.86
N TRP A 8 -1.91 4.33 -2.51
CA TRP A 8 -3.28 4.31 -3.01
C TRP A 8 -3.80 5.72 -3.24
N LEU A 9 -4.92 5.81 -3.96
CA LEU A 9 -5.65 7.05 -4.14
C LEU A 9 -6.83 7.10 -3.17
N GLU A 10 -7.02 8.26 -2.59
CA GLU A 10 -8.17 8.58 -1.76
C GLU A 10 -8.85 9.84 -2.32
N GLY A 11 -10.13 10.04 -2.02
CA GLY A 11 -10.96 11.14 -2.53
C GLY A 11 -11.71 10.81 -3.84
N SER A 12 -12.63 11.69 -4.20
CA SER A 12 -13.47 11.57 -5.40
C SER A 12 -13.38 12.83 -6.27
N GLY A 13 -13.52 12.66 -7.59
CA GLY A 13 -13.46 13.80 -8.52
C GLY A 13 -12.11 14.51 -8.51
N SER A 14 -12.13 15.83 -8.32
CA SER A 14 -10.96 16.71 -8.28
C SER A 14 -10.14 16.58 -6.99
N ASP A 15 -10.71 16.02 -5.93
CA ASP A 15 -10.08 15.99 -4.59
C ASP A 15 -9.31 14.68 -4.36
N ARG A 16 -8.82 14.07 -5.45
CA ARG A 16 -8.02 12.86 -5.37
C ARG A 16 -6.64 13.17 -4.83
N ILE A 17 -6.30 12.53 -3.72
CA ILE A 17 -5.03 12.67 -3.03
C ILE A 17 -4.31 11.32 -3.02
N VAL A 18 -3.00 11.37 -3.23
CA VAL A 18 -2.14 10.19 -3.08
C VAL A 18 -1.89 9.99 -1.58
N ARG A 19 -2.11 8.76 -1.13
CA ARG A 19 -1.81 8.31 0.23
C ARG A 19 -0.80 7.18 0.17
N SER A 20 -0.02 7.04 1.25
CA SER A 20 0.90 5.92 1.37
C SER A 20 1.09 5.48 2.81
N ARG A 21 1.56 4.24 2.99
CA ARG A 21 2.01 3.72 4.28
C ARG A 21 3.06 2.64 4.08
N SER A 22 4.10 2.68 4.91
CA SER A 22 5.18 1.70 4.90
C SER A 22 4.87 0.48 5.77
N ARG A 23 5.25 -0.72 5.31
CA ARG A 23 5.28 -1.97 6.07
C ARG A 23 6.64 -2.64 5.93
N LEU A 24 7.07 -3.34 6.97
CA LEU A 24 8.19 -4.29 6.86
C LEU A 24 7.67 -5.65 6.42
N LEU A 25 8.22 -6.17 5.32
CA LEU A 25 7.93 -7.51 4.80
C LEU A 25 9.19 -8.38 4.76
N PRO A 26 9.08 -9.70 4.95
CA PRO A 26 10.18 -10.63 4.81
C PRO A 26 10.42 -10.99 3.33
N LEU A 27 10.67 -9.98 2.48
CA LEU A 27 11.11 -10.21 1.11
C LEU A 27 12.58 -10.64 1.15
N ILE A 28 12.86 -11.83 0.61
CA ILE A 28 14.19 -12.47 0.58
C ILE A 28 14.71 -12.53 -0.87
N ASP A 29 13.80 -12.54 -1.85
CA ASP A 29 14.16 -12.64 -3.26
C ASP A 29 14.60 -11.30 -3.84
N ALA A 30 15.66 -11.33 -4.65
CA ALA A 30 16.20 -10.17 -5.37
C ALA A 30 15.25 -9.63 -6.47
N ASN A 31 14.22 -10.40 -6.81
CA ASN A 31 13.22 -10.05 -7.80
C ASN A 31 11.82 -10.50 -7.34
N PRO A 32 11.20 -9.78 -6.38
CA PRO A 32 9.89 -10.14 -5.86
C PRO A 32 8.85 -10.05 -6.97
N ARG A 33 7.82 -10.88 -6.88
CA ARG A 33 6.62 -10.88 -7.72
C ARG A 33 5.49 -10.19 -6.99
N LEU A 34 4.46 -9.77 -7.74
CA LEU A 34 3.30 -9.10 -7.15
C LEU A 34 2.61 -9.96 -6.07
N GLU A 35 2.65 -11.29 -6.23
CA GLU A 35 2.10 -12.26 -5.28
C GLU A 35 2.77 -12.22 -3.91
N ASP A 36 4.02 -11.74 -3.82
CA ASP A 36 4.79 -11.67 -2.58
C ASP A 36 4.35 -10.50 -1.69
N PHE A 37 3.49 -9.61 -2.22
CA PHE A 37 2.94 -8.47 -1.50
C PHE A 37 1.54 -8.84 -0.99
N PRO A 38 1.35 -8.97 0.34
CA PRO A 38 0.06 -9.34 0.88
C PRO A 38 -0.95 -8.20 0.74
N VAL A 39 -2.23 -8.56 0.66
CA VAL A 39 -3.34 -7.62 0.89
C VAL A 39 -3.18 -7.00 2.28
N TRP A 40 -3.44 -5.70 2.39
CA TRP A 40 -3.33 -5.00 3.66
C TRP A 40 -4.66 -4.33 4.05
N SER A 41 -5.18 -4.69 5.22
CA SER A 41 -6.34 -4.02 5.81
C SER A 41 -5.97 -2.65 6.41
N LEU A 42 -6.77 -1.64 6.09
CA LEU A 42 -6.74 -0.30 6.68
C LEU A 42 -7.99 -0.10 7.52
N ALA A 43 -7.82 0.29 8.79
CA ALA A 43 -8.93 0.61 9.67
C ALA A 43 -9.70 1.85 9.19
N SER A 44 -10.99 1.92 9.52
CA SER A 44 -11.87 2.97 8.99
C SER A 44 -11.43 4.40 9.30
N ALA A 45 -10.89 4.63 10.49
CA ALA A 45 -10.34 5.93 10.88
C ALA A 45 -9.17 6.42 10.00
N SER A 46 -8.58 5.54 9.17
CA SER A 46 -7.48 5.87 8.26
C SER A 46 -7.93 6.09 6.81
N VAL A 47 -9.23 5.98 6.51
CA VAL A 47 -9.76 6.08 5.14
C VAL A 47 -11.04 6.92 5.13
N VAL A 48 -10.97 8.08 4.48
CA VAL A 48 -12.02 9.10 4.31
C VAL A 48 -13.16 8.64 3.40
N GLN A 49 -12.97 7.57 2.63
CA GLN A 49 -13.94 7.07 1.62
C GLN A 49 -14.66 5.77 2.00
N LEU A 50 -14.57 5.34 3.24
CA LEU A 50 -15.34 4.18 3.65
C LEU A 50 -16.82 4.56 3.79
N PRO A 51 -17.74 3.71 3.29
CA PRO A 51 -19.14 3.76 3.68
C PRO A 51 -19.27 3.79 5.20
N ASP A 52 -20.30 4.46 5.72
CA ASP A 52 -20.50 4.61 7.18
C ASP A 52 -20.62 3.26 7.91
N ASP A 53 -21.01 2.19 7.22
CA ASP A 53 -21.11 0.82 7.74
C ASP A 53 -19.82 0.00 7.57
N ALA A 54 -18.83 0.51 6.84
CA ALA A 54 -17.59 -0.21 6.56
C ALA A 54 -16.53 0.02 7.64
N GLN A 55 -16.11 -1.08 8.28
CA GLN A 55 -15.12 -1.05 9.37
C GLN A 55 -13.67 -0.97 8.88
N SER A 56 -13.41 -1.35 7.63
CA SER A 56 -12.06 -1.34 7.05
C SER A 56 -12.08 -1.31 5.52
N ALA A 57 -11.01 -0.78 4.94
CA ALA A 57 -10.68 -0.95 3.52
C ALA A 57 -9.60 -2.02 3.34
N LEU A 58 -9.49 -2.58 2.14
CA LEU A 58 -8.40 -3.47 1.75
C LEU A 58 -7.56 -2.83 0.64
N LEU A 59 -6.24 -2.83 0.83
CA LEU A 59 -5.28 -2.51 -0.22
C LEU A 59 -4.86 -3.80 -0.91
N LEU A 60 -5.28 -3.94 -2.17
CA LEU A 60 -4.84 -5.01 -3.05
C LEU A 60 -3.66 -4.52 -3.90
N PRO A 61 -2.47 -5.13 -3.82
CA PRO A 61 -1.37 -4.81 -4.71
C PRO A 61 -1.75 -5.13 -6.16
N VAL A 62 -1.54 -4.17 -7.06
CA VAL A 62 -1.82 -4.31 -8.51
C VAL A 62 -0.56 -4.11 -9.37
N CYS A 63 0.45 -3.46 -8.83
CA CYS A 63 1.75 -3.28 -9.44
C CYS A 63 2.80 -3.05 -8.35
N HIS A 64 4.08 -3.29 -8.68
CA HIS A 64 5.21 -2.92 -7.84
C HIS A 64 6.30 -2.22 -8.66
N ALA A 65 7.15 -1.49 -7.96
CA ALA A 65 8.36 -0.88 -8.51
C ALA A 65 9.39 -0.75 -7.39
N ARG A 66 10.65 -0.58 -7.76
CA ARG A 66 11.71 -0.31 -6.77
C ARG A 66 11.54 1.11 -6.23
N ASP A 67 11.57 1.24 -4.90
CA ASP A 67 11.55 2.53 -4.23
C ASP A 67 12.91 3.23 -4.40
N SER A 68 12.94 4.31 -5.16
CA SER A 68 14.15 5.09 -5.44
C SER A 68 14.62 5.97 -4.28
N LEU A 69 13.76 6.24 -3.29
CA LEU A 69 14.10 7.07 -2.13
C LEU A 69 14.76 6.26 -1.01
N ARG A 70 14.52 4.95 -0.99
CA ARG A 70 15.09 4.02 -0.01
C ARG A 70 16.18 3.14 -0.64
N ASP A 71 16.91 3.70 -1.61
CA ASP A 71 18.06 3.06 -2.29
C ASP A 71 17.81 1.64 -2.84
N GLY A 72 16.56 1.30 -3.16
CA GLY A 72 16.23 -0.03 -3.65
C GLY A 72 16.64 -1.17 -2.72
N ASP A 73 16.68 -0.89 -1.40
CA ASP A 73 17.24 -1.78 -0.39
C ASP A 73 16.73 -3.22 -0.60
N HIS A 74 17.67 -4.14 -0.88
CA HIS A 74 17.53 -5.50 -1.44
C HIS A 74 17.13 -6.63 -0.49
#